data_AF-A0A839HEM8-F1
#
_entry.id   AF-A0A839HEM8-F1
#
_cell.length_a   1.000
_cell.length_b   1.000
_cell.length_c   1.000
_cell.angle_alpha   90.00
_cell.angle_beta   90.00
_cell.angle_gamma   90.00
#
_symmetry.space_group_name_H-M   'P 1'
#
loop_
_entity.id
_entity.type
_entity.pdbx_description
1 polymer ?
#
loop_
_entity_poly.entity_id
_entity_poly.type
_entity_poly.pdbx_seq_one_letter_code
_entity_poly.pdbx_strand_id
1 'polypeptide(L)'
;MVALQEIYGQVLEMGGSFVAISPQLSKYSKQVVNKNNLSFPVLSDQDCAYARLLNIDYVLPTKLQEVYTRFGLDLQRFNGNDSWILPMCGRFIVDTHGIIKNAEVHVDHTRRPEPSEIVDLLKSIG
;
A
#
# COMPACT_ATOMS: atom_id res chain seq x y z
N MET A 1 -5.09 6.11 -3.48
CA MET A 1 -3.94 6.97 -3.10
C MET A 1 -4.30 8.45 -3.11
N VAL A 2 -5.05 8.98 -4.09
CA VAL A 2 -5.48 10.40 -4.08
C VAL A 2 -6.21 10.78 -2.78
N ALA A 3 -7.20 9.99 -2.34
CA ALA A 3 -7.89 10.27 -1.07
C ALA A 3 -6.98 10.20 0.18
N LEU A 4 -5.86 9.46 0.13
CA LEU A 4 -4.86 9.44 1.21
C LEU A 4 -4.01 10.71 1.22
N GLN A 5 -3.84 11.37 0.06
CA GLN A 5 -3.14 12.65 -0.02
C GLN A 5 -3.91 13.75 0.73
N GLU A 6 -5.24 13.69 0.73
CA GLU A 6 -6.11 14.67 1.40
C GLU A 6 -5.91 14.70 2.92
N ILE A 7 -5.55 13.57 3.52
CA ILE A 7 -5.28 13.46 4.96
C ILE A 7 -3.80 13.59 5.32
N TYR A 8 -2.89 13.57 4.34
CA TYR A 8 -1.45 13.52 4.60
C TYR A 8 -0.96 14.72 5.43
N GLY A 9 -1.46 15.92 5.15
CA GLY A 9 -1.14 17.12 5.93
C GLY A 9 -1.50 16.97 7.42
N GLN A 10 -2.68 16.44 7.72
CA GLN A 10 -3.13 16.20 9.10
C GLN A 10 -2.26 15.17 9.81
N VAL A 11 -1.83 14.10 9.11
CA VAL A 11 -0.90 13.11 9.67
C VAL A 11 0.41 13.79 10.10
N LEU A 12 0.95 14.70 9.27
CA LEU A 12 2.18 15.43 9.59
C LEU A 12 2.00 16.43 10.73
N GLU A 13 0.88 17.16 10.77
CA GLU A 13 0.56 18.11 11.84
C GLU A 13 0.47 17.44 13.22
N MET A 14 0.06 16.17 13.25
CA MET A 14 0.03 15.35 14.46
C MET A 14 1.40 14.76 14.84
N GLY A 15 2.46 15.08 14.10
CA GLY A 15 3.81 14.53 14.30
C GLY A 15 3.98 13.09 13.77
N GLY A 16 3.00 12.57 13.03
CA GLY A 16 3.05 11.26 12.41
C GLY A 16 3.87 11.24 11.12
N SER A 17 4.17 10.03 10.65
CA SER A 17 4.72 9.80 9.31
C SER A 17 3.79 8.88 8.53
N PHE A 18 3.79 9.03 7.20
CA PHE A 18 2.96 8.23 6.31
C PHE A 18 3.80 7.73 5.14
N VAL A 19 3.64 6.45 4.79
CA VAL A 19 4.32 5.85 3.65
C VAL A 19 3.41 4.82 2.97
N ALA A 20 3.41 4.80 1.65
CA ALA A 20 2.80 3.73 0.88
C ALA A 20 3.87 2.75 0.40
N ILE A 21 3.60 1.45 0.46
CA ILE A 21 4.53 0.39 0.06
C ILE A 21 3.85 -0.50 -0.98
N SER A 22 4.55 -0.84 -2.06
CA SER A 22 4.01 -1.67 -3.13
C SER A 22 5.12 -2.48 -3.83
N PRO A 23 4.82 -3.61 -4.48
CA PRO A 23 5.82 -4.41 -5.19
C PRO A 23 6.32 -3.77 -6.49
N GLN A 24 5.75 -2.63 -6.85
CA GLN A 24 6.00 -1.96 -8.10
C GLN A 24 7.41 -1.35 -8.13
N LEU A 25 8.16 -1.61 -9.21
CA LEU A 25 9.49 -1.07 -9.42
C LEU A 25 9.51 0.46 -9.26
N SER A 26 10.56 0.97 -8.63
CA SER A 26 10.74 2.40 -8.32
C SER A 26 10.48 3.34 -9.50
N LYS A 27 10.81 2.93 -10.74
CA LYS A 27 10.55 3.74 -11.95
C LYS A 27 9.06 3.99 -12.20
N TYR A 28 8.20 3.01 -11.93
CA TYR A 28 6.75 3.15 -12.08
C TYR A 28 6.13 3.80 -10.84
N SER A 29 6.66 3.53 -9.64
CA SER A 29 6.19 4.18 -8.41
C SER A 29 6.38 5.70 -8.48
N LYS A 30 7.49 6.17 -9.05
CA LYS A 30 7.70 7.59 -9.38
C LYS A 30 6.65 8.14 -10.35
N GLN A 31 6.24 7.37 -11.36
CA GLN A 31 5.18 7.81 -12.29
C GLN A 31 3.84 7.95 -11.57
N VAL A 32 3.51 7.03 -10.66
CA VAL A 32 2.30 7.11 -9.83
C VAL A 32 2.32 8.35 -8.94
N VAL A 33 3.45 8.63 -8.29
CA VAL A 33 3.65 9.84 -7.47
C VAL A 33 3.41 11.09 -8.31
N ASN A 34 4.10 11.22 -9.45
CA ASN A 34 4.01 12.40 -10.30
C ASN A 34 2.60 12.56 -10.91
N LYS A 35 1.98 11.48 -11.39
CA LYS A 35 0.65 11.52 -12.02
C LYS A 35 -0.44 11.96 -11.04
N ASN A 36 -0.32 11.61 -9.76
CA ASN A 36 -1.34 11.88 -8.75
C ASN A 36 -0.94 13.02 -7.79
N ASN A 37 0.16 13.73 -8.05
CA ASN A 37 0.71 14.78 -7.18
C ASN A 37 0.83 14.36 -5.71
N LEU A 38 1.32 13.13 -5.47
CA LEU A 38 1.47 12.60 -4.11
C LEU A 38 2.67 13.27 -3.43
N SER A 39 2.49 13.72 -2.19
CA SER A 39 3.55 14.31 -1.37
C SER A 39 4.12 13.34 -0.33
N PHE A 40 3.41 12.25 -0.05
CA PHE A 40 3.92 11.19 0.80
C PHE A 40 4.86 10.23 0.03
N PRO A 41 5.87 9.64 0.71
CA PRO A 41 6.73 8.64 0.09
C PRO A 41 5.98 7.39 -0.38
N VAL A 42 6.36 6.90 -1.56
CA VAL A 42 5.92 5.60 -2.11
C VAL A 42 7.14 4.71 -2.30
N LEU A 43 7.26 3.66 -1.49
CA LEU A 43 8.38 2.72 -1.48
C LEU A 43 8.09 1.48 -2.33
N SER A 44 9.16 0.91 -2.87
CA SER A 44 9.16 -0.35 -3.61
C SER A 44 9.51 -1.50 -2.67
N ASP A 45 8.61 -2.47 -2.52
CA ASP A 45 8.82 -3.75 -1.83
C ASP A 45 9.04 -4.86 -2.84
N GLN A 46 10.24 -4.89 -3.41
CA GLN A 46 10.58 -5.83 -4.48
C GLN A 46 10.35 -7.28 -4.04
N ASP A 47 9.71 -8.07 -4.90
CA ASP A 47 9.36 -9.47 -4.66
C ASP A 47 8.47 -9.71 -3.42
N CYS A 48 7.77 -8.66 -2.96
CA CYS A 48 6.94 -8.65 -1.76
C CYS A 48 7.71 -9.10 -0.50
N ALA A 49 9.00 -8.79 -0.40
CA ALA A 49 9.85 -9.28 0.68
C ALA A 49 9.38 -8.78 2.07
N TYR A 50 9.03 -7.50 2.19
CA TYR A 50 8.49 -6.92 3.41
C TYR A 50 7.07 -7.42 3.69
N ALA A 51 6.21 -7.48 2.67
CA ALA A 51 4.87 -8.05 2.81
C ALA A 51 4.90 -9.51 3.31
N ARG A 52 5.89 -10.30 2.90
CA ARG A 52 6.12 -11.66 3.40
C ARG A 52 6.47 -11.70 4.88
N LEU A 53 7.28 -10.76 5.37
CA LEU A 53 7.57 -10.64 6.81
C LEU A 53 6.30 -10.37 7.64
N LEU A 54 5.31 -9.72 7.04
CA LEU A 54 4.01 -9.46 7.65
C LEU A 54 2.99 -10.60 7.44
N ASN A 55 3.36 -11.67 6.71
CA ASN A 55 2.46 -12.74 6.26
C ASN A 55 1.23 -12.21 5.49
N ILE A 56 1.42 -11.17 4.69
CA ILE A 56 0.35 -10.60 3.86
C ILE A 56 0.59 -10.73 2.36
N ASP A 57 1.64 -11.43 1.92
CA ASP A 57 1.83 -11.77 0.52
C ASP A 57 0.98 -12.98 0.13
N TYR A 58 0.53 -13.02 -1.13
CA TYR A 58 -0.17 -14.16 -1.68
C TYR A 58 0.14 -14.31 -3.17
N VAL A 59 0.08 -15.55 -3.65
CA VAL A 59 0.16 -15.85 -5.08
C VAL A 59 -1.21 -15.58 -5.70
N LEU A 60 -1.27 -14.69 -6.68
CA LEU A 60 -2.49 -14.38 -7.41
C LEU A 60 -3.00 -15.64 -8.14
N PRO A 61 -4.22 -16.13 -7.88
CA PRO A 61 -4.75 -17.31 -8.54
C PRO A 61 -4.78 -17.16 -10.07
N THR A 62 -4.44 -18.21 -10.83
CA THR A 62 -4.35 -18.18 -12.30
C THR A 62 -5.58 -17.58 -12.99
N LYS A 63 -6.79 -17.87 -12.50
CA LYS A 63 -8.03 -17.28 -13.02
C LYS A 63 -8.04 -15.75 -12.94
N LEU A 64 -7.49 -15.18 -11.87
CA LEU A 64 -7.37 -13.72 -11.72
C LEU A 64 -6.20 -13.16 -12.52
N GLN A 65 -5.12 -13.91 -12.72
CA GLN A 65 -4.03 -13.52 -13.62
C GLN A 65 -4.56 -13.27 -15.03
N GLU A 66 -5.36 -14.20 -15.58
CA GLU A 66 -5.99 -14.06 -16.89
C GLU A 66 -6.88 -12.81 -16.98
N VAL A 67 -7.69 -12.56 -15.95
CA VAL A 67 -8.56 -11.38 -15.87
C VAL A 67 -7.74 -10.09 -15.86
N TYR A 68 -6.68 -10.03 -15.07
CA TYR A 68 -5.80 -8.86 -14.96
C TYR A 68 -5.11 -8.57 -16.29
N THR A 69 -4.57 -9.60 -16.94
CA THR A 69 -3.97 -9.48 -18.27
C THR A 69 -4.98 -8.97 -19.31
N ARG A 70 -6.22 -9.47 -19.29
CA ARG A 70 -7.30 -8.99 -20.19
C ARG A 70 -7.66 -7.53 -19.94
N PHE A 71 -7.56 -7.05 -18.71
CA PHE A 71 -7.73 -5.63 -18.36
C PHE A 71 -6.48 -4.78 -18.64
N GLY A 72 -5.43 -5.34 -19.23
CA GLY A 72 -4.19 -4.63 -19.56
C GLY A 72 -3.29 -4.36 -18.35
N LEU A 73 -3.51 -5.04 -17.22
CA LEU A 73 -2.65 -4.96 -16.05
C LEU A 73 -1.43 -5.87 -16.25
N ASP A 74 -0.32 -5.27 -16.64
CA ASP A 74 0.95 -5.95 -16.87
C ASP A 74 1.79 -6.02 -15.58
N LEU A 75 1.40 -6.89 -14.65
CA LEU A 75 2.08 -7.03 -13.36
C LEU A 75 3.56 -7.37 -13.52
N GLN A 76 3.92 -8.19 -14.51
CA GLN A 76 5.31 -8.56 -14.76
C GLN A 76 6.15 -7.35 -15.15
N ARG A 77 5.63 -6.48 -16.02
CA ARG A 77 6.28 -5.21 -16.35
C ARG A 77 6.41 -4.30 -15.13
N PHE A 78 5.33 -4.12 -14.36
CA PHE A 78 5.31 -3.17 -13.24
C PHE A 78 6.14 -3.62 -12.05
N ASN A 79 6.15 -4.92 -11.73
CA ASN A 79 6.83 -5.47 -10.55
C ASN A 79 8.21 -6.07 -10.90
N GLY A 80 8.49 -6.32 -12.18
CA GLY A 80 9.80 -6.79 -12.64
C GLY A 80 10.05 -8.29 -12.49
N ASN A 81 9.02 -9.10 -12.21
CA ASN A 81 9.11 -10.54 -12.08
C ASN A 81 7.81 -11.23 -12.55
N ASP A 82 7.85 -12.53 -12.79
CA ASP A 82 6.70 -13.37 -13.18
C ASP A 82 6.16 -14.21 -12.00
N SER A 83 6.46 -13.81 -10.76
CA SER A 83 6.07 -14.57 -9.57
C SER A 83 4.56 -14.55 -9.30
N TRP A 84 3.86 -13.56 -9.84
CA TRP A 84 2.45 -13.28 -9.55
C TRP A 84 2.14 -13.10 -8.06
N ILE A 85 3.13 -12.72 -7.27
CA ILE A 85 2.96 -12.42 -5.84
C ILE A 85 2.52 -10.96 -5.68
N LEU A 86 1.48 -10.75 -4.87
CA LEU A 86 0.98 -9.43 -4.50
C LEU A 86 0.79 -9.35 -2.97
N PRO A 87 0.93 -8.16 -2.37
CA PRO A 87 0.48 -7.96 -1.00
C PRO A 87 -1.05 -7.84 -0.96
N MET A 88 -1.67 -8.38 0.08
CA MET A 88 -3.04 -7.99 0.45
C MET A 88 -3.09 -6.48 0.73
N CYS A 89 -4.16 -5.83 0.29
CA CYS A 89 -4.34 -4.40 0.58
C CYS A 89 -4.56 -4.22 2.08
N GLY A 90 -3.83 -3.28 2.68
CA GLY A 90 -3.95 -3.04 4.10
C GLY A 90 -3.31 -1.74 4.58
N ARG A 91 -3.53 -1.47 5.86
CA ARG A 91 -3.06 -0.31 6.61
C ARG A 91 -2.50 -0.82 7.95
N PHE A 92 -1.36 -0.27 8.34
CA PHE A 92 -0.78 -0.48 9.65
C PHE A 92 -0.54 0.88 10.29
N ILE A 93 -0.92 1.02 11.56
CA ILE A 93 -0.61 2.19 12.38
C ILE A 93 0.30 1.73 13.51
N VAL A 94 1.47 2.36 13.58
CA VAL A 94 2.57 1.96 14.45
C VAL A 94 2.90 3.13 15.37
N ASP A 95 3.07 2.86 16.67
CA ASP A 95 3.49 3.87 17.64
C ASP A 95 5.00 4.17 17.57
N THR A 96 5.46 5.12 18.38
CA THR A 96 6.87 5.52 18.46
C THR A 96 7.80 4.45 19.04
N HIS A 97 7.26 3.39 19.65
CA HIS A 97 8.03 2.24 20.14
C HIS A 97 8.11 1.11 19.10
N GLY A 98 7.54 1.30 17.90
CA GLY A 98 7.49 0.29 16.85
C GLY A 98 6.40 -0.75 17.06
N ILE A 99 5.41 -0.49 17.92
CA ILE A 99 4.31 -1.42 18.20
C ILE A 99 3.11 -1.09 17.31
N ILE A 100 2.60 -2.10 16.61
CA ILE A 100 1.38 -2.00 15.82
C ILE A 100 0.19 -1.79 16.76
N LYS A 101 -0.48 -0.64 16.64
CA LYS A 101 -1.70 -0.30 17.39
C LYS A 101 -2.97 -0.64 16.61
N ASN A 102 -2.87 -0.63 15.29
CA ASN A 102 -3.94 -1.04 14.40
C ASN A 102 -3.35 -1.70 13.16
N ALA A 103 -3.95 -2.82 12.75
CA ALA A 103 -3.66 -3.49 11.50
C ALA A 103 -4.99 -3.85 10.85
N GLU A 104 -5.12 -3.47 9.58
CA GLU A 104 -6.27 -3.83 8.77
C GLU A 104 -5.76 -4.36 7.44
N VAL A 105 -6.14 -5.58 7.11
CA VAL A 105 -5.72 -6.28 5.90
C VAL A 105 -6.95 -6.93 5.28
N HIS A 106 -7.15 -6.71 3.99
CA HIS A 106 -8.30 -7.24 3.27
C HIS A 106 -7.85 -8.15 2.12
N VAL A 107 -8.36 -9.38 2.13
CA VAL A 107 -8.26 -10.31 1.00
C VAL A 107 -8.98 -9.74 -0.22
N ASP A 108 -10.10 -9.04 0.03
CA ASP A 108 -10.83 -8.30 -0.99
C ASP A 108 -10.25 -6.88 -1.12
N HIS A 109 -9.43 -6.68 -2.15
CA HIS A 109 -8.79 -5.40 -2.48
C HIS A 109 -9.79 -4.28 -2.86
N THR A 110 -11.08 -4.60 -3.04
CA THR A 110 -12.12 -3.59 -3.28
C THR A 110 -12.59 -2.94 -1.98
N ARG A 111 -12.32 -3.55 -0.82
CA ARG A 111 -12.54 -2.93 0.49
C ARG A 111 -11.47 -1.88 0.73
N ARG A 112 -11.91 -0.62 0.79
CA ARG A 112 -11.06 0.53 1.03
C ARG A 112 -11.55 1.24 2.29
N PRO A 113 -10.76 1.22 3.37
CA PRO A 113 -11.05 2.02 4.55
C PRO A 113 -11.12 3.50 4.20
N GLU A 114 -11.97 4.24 4.90
CA GLU A 114 -12.04 5.69 4.72
C GLU A 114 -10.73 6.33 5.19
N PRO A 115 -10.13 7.27 4.43
CA PRO A 115 -8.89 7.93 4.84
C PRO A 115 -9.00 8.66 6.18
N SER A 116 -10.19 9.19 6.52
CA SER A 116 -10.45 9.86 7.80
C SER A 116 -10.23 8.96 9.02
N GLU A 117 -10.51 7.65 8.90
CA GLU A 117 -10.27 6.70 9.99
C GLU A 117 -8.79 6.65 10.40
N ILE A 118 -7.86 6.94 9.48
CA ILE A 118 -6.43 7.00 9.78
C ILE A 118 -6.17 8.12 10.79
N VAL A 119 -6.76 9.28 10.55
CA VAL A 119 -6.61 10.46 11.41
C VAL A 119 -7.21 10.19 12.79
N ASP A 120 -8.40 9.59 12.83
CA ASP A 120 -9.09 9.28 14.09
C ASP A 120 -8.33 8.24 14.92
N LEU A 121 -7.76 7.22 14.28
CA LEU A 121 -6.91 6.23 14.95
C LEU A 121 -5.59 6.86 15.43
N LEU A 122 -4.96 7.74 14.65
CA LEU A 122 -3.76 8.44 15.11
C LEU A 122 -4.03 9.29 16.35
N LYS A 123 -5.21 9.91 16.46
CA LYS A 123 -5.61 10.69 17.65
C LYS A 123 -5.78 9.83 18.90
N SER A 124 -6.13 8.55 18.74
CA SER A 124 -6.35 7.63 19.87
C SER A 124 -5.08 6.94 20.37
N ILE A 125 -3.99 7.03 19.62
CA ILE A 125 -2.68 6.46 19.97
C ILE A 125 -1.79 7.47 20.73
N GLY A 126 -2.21 8.75 20.76
CA GLY A 126 -1.55 9.84 21.49
C GLY A 126 -1.42 9.60 22.99
#